data_AF-A0A3D6B2Y2-F1
#
_entry.id   AF-A0A3D6B2Y2-F1
#
_cell.length_a   1.000
_cell.length_b   1.000
_cell.length_c   1.000
_cell.angle_alpha   90.00
_cell.angle_beta   90.00
_cell.angle_gamma   90.00
#
_symmetry.space_group_name_H-M   'P 1'
#
loop_
_entity.id
_entity.type
_entity.pdbx_description
1 polymer ?
#
loop_
_entity_poly.entity_id
_entity_poly.type
_entity_poly.pdbx_seq_one_letter_code
_entity_poly.pdbx_strand_id
1 'polypeptide(L)' 'EGNKRYKSNETGEMEDSEEYMAVAKVVAVGPACKYVNVGDDVIAVKMIAQPIPFRNKGYRAINETNIICRIVKK' A
#
# COMPACT_ATOMS: atom_id res chain seq x y z
N GLU A 1 4.48 -13.50 3.73
CA GLU A 1 4.18 -13.21 5.15
C GLU A 1 2.74 -13.58 5.40
N GLY A 2 2.47 -14.35 6.45
CA GLY A 2 1.15 -14.93 6.71
C GLY A 2 0.13 -13.87 7.13
N ASN A 3 -1.06 -13.92 6.54
CA ASN A 3 -2.21 -13.15 7.02
C ASN A 3 -2.42 -13.45 8.51
N LYS A 4 -2.33 -12.42 9.36
CA LYS A 4 -2.68 -12.54 10.78
C LYS A 4 -4.19 -12.78 10.83
N ARG A 5 -4.62 -13.97 11.24
CA ARG A 5 -6.05 -14.26 11.41
C ARG A 5 -6.51 -13.80 12.79
N TYR A 6 -7.62 -13.07 12.87
CA TYR A 6 -8.27 -12.73 14.14
C TYR A 6 -9.61 -13.45 14.26
N LYS A 7 -10.02 -13.74 15.49
CA LYS A 7 -11.33 -14.32 15.76
C LYS A 7 -12.37 -13.20 15.77
N SER A 8 -13.33 -13.28 14.86
CA SER A 8 -14.41 -12.31 14.76
C SER A 8 -15.36 -12.43 15.96
N ASN A 9 -15.70 -11.31 16.59
CA ASN A 9 -16.64 -11.28 17.71
C ASN A 9 -18.11 -11.40 17.25
N GLU A 10 -18.39 -11.19 15.96
CA GLU A 10 -19.75 -11.25 15.41
C GLU A 10 -20.08 -12.64 14.86
N THR A 11 -19.15 -13.26 14.14
CA THR A 11 -19.36 -14.56 13.48
C THR A 11 -18.72 -15.73 14.24
N GLY A 12 -17.75 -15.46 15.10
CA GLY A 12 -16.97 -16.48 15.80
C GLY A 12 -15.92 -17.19 14.93
N GLU A 13 -15.84 -16.86 13.63
CA GLU A 13 -14.91 -17.44 12.67
C GLU A 13 -13.54 -16.74 12.66
N MET A 14 -12.54 -17.40 12.08
CA MET A 14 -11.20 -16.84 11.89
C MET A 14 -11.17 -16.02 10.60
N GLU A 15 -11.12 -14.70 10.72
CA GLU A 15 -11.05 -13.76 9.61
C GLU A 15 -9.59 -13.38 9.33
N ASP A 16 -9.22 -13.25 8.05
CA ASP A 16 -7.93 -12.70 7.67
C ASP A 16 -7.91 -11.21 8.02
N SER A 17 -6.95 -10.77 8.83
CA SER A 17 -6.67 -9.35 9.03
C SER A 17 -6.01 -8.84 7.75
N GLU A 18 -6.81 -8.26 6.86
CA GLU A 18 -6.25 -7.54 5.73
C GLU A 18 -5.57 -6.28 6.27
N GLU A 19 -4.24 -6.22 6.12
CA GLU A 19 -3.51 -4.98 6.34
C GLU A 19 -4.00 -3.93 5.33
N TYR A 20 -4.84 -3.03 5.83
CA TYR A 20 -5.44 -1.94 5.05
C TYR A 20 -4.38 -1.00 4.47
N MET A 21 -3.25 -0.87 5.18
CA MET A 21 -2.12 -0.03 4.81
C MET A 21 -0.92 -0.88 4.40
N ALA A 22 -0.14 -0.37 3.46
CA ALA A 22 1.12 -0.97 3.06
C ALA A 22 2.23 0.09 3.05
N VAL A 23 3.43 -0.32 3.49
CA VAL A 23 4.66 0.43 3.23
C VAL A 23 5.14 0.06 1.83
N ALA A 24 5.40 1.05 1.00
CA ALA A 24 5.82 0.87 -0.38
C ALA A 24 6.97 1.80 -0.74
N LYS A 25 7.79 1.36 -1.70
CA LYS A 25 8.83 2.19 -2.32
C LYS A 25 8.32 2.72 -3.65
N VAL A 26 8.46 4.03 -3.86
CA VAL A 26 8.04 4.69 -5.10
C VAL A 26 9.07 4.42 -6.19
N VAL A 27 8.66 3.76 -7.27
CA VAL A 27 9.54 3.37 -8.39
C VAL A 27 9.39 4.27 -9.62
N ALA A 28 8.27 4.97 -9.74
CA ALA A 28 7.96 5.90 -10.82
C ALA A 28 6.88 6.88 -10.36
N VAL A 29 6.86 8.09 -10.93
CA VAL A 29 5.85 9.11 -10.66
C VAL A 29 5.32 9.69 -11.97
N GLY A 30 4.05 10.09 -11.99
CA GLY A 30 3.47 10.79 -13.13
C GLY A 30 3.93 12.25 -13.21
N PRO A 31 3.73 12.93 -14.35
CA PRO A 31 4.22 14.30 -14.57
C PRO A 31 3.57 15.35 -13.65
N ALA A 32 2.42 15.03 -13.03
CA ALA A 32 1.68 15.93 -12.14
C ALA A 32 1.91 15.65 -10.64
N CYS A 33 2.76 14.68 -10.28
CA CYS A 33 3.09 14.39 -8.88
C CYS A 33 3.98 15.51 -8.31
N LYS A 34 3.60 16.10 -7.18
CA LYS A 34 4.30 17.24 -6.56
C LYS A 34 4.98 16.90 -5.25
N TYR A 35 4.41 15.98 -4.49
CA TYR A 35 4.75 15.70 -3.09
C TYR A 35 5.42 14.34 -2.90
N VAL A 36 5.48 13.51 -3.93
CA VAL A 36 6.13 12.19 -3.84
C VAL A 36 7.15 12.06 -4.96
N ASN A 37 8.34 11.60 -4.61
CA ASN A 37 9.46 11.43 -5.53
C ASN A 37 9.83 9.96 -5.67
N VAL A 38 10.47 9.62 -6.80
CA VAL A 38 11.06 8.30 -7.00
C VAL A 38 12.11 8.05 -5.92
N GLY A 39 12.02 6.88 -5.29
CA GLY A 39 12.90 6.48 -4.19
C GLY A 39 12.29 6.67 -2.79
N ASP A 40 11.25 7.51 -2.65
CA ASP A 40 10.57 7.71 -1.36
C ASP A 40 9.98 6.40 -0.84
N ASP A 41 10.10 6.21 0.47
CA ASP A 41 9.35 5.20 1.21
C ASP A 41 8.04 5.85 1.70
N VAL A 42 6.90 5.27 1.36
CA VAL A 42 5.57 5.83 1.62
C VAL A 42 4.66 4.83 2.31
N ILE A 43 3.68 5.33 3.05
CA ILE A 43 2.56 4.54 3.55
C ILE A 43 1.34 4.85 2.68
N ALA A 44 0.72 3.81 2.12
CA ALA A 44 -0.43 3.93 1.22
C ALA A 44 -1.55 2.96 1.62
N VAL A 45 -2.78 3.33 1.28
CA VAL A 45 -3.94 2.43 1.43
C VAL A 45 -3.87 1.37 0.32
N LYS A 46 -3.64 0.11 0.70
CA LYS A 46 -3.40 -0.99 -0.25
C LYS A 46 -4.65 -1.32 -1.06
N MET A 47 -5.84 -1.21 -0.45
CA MET A 47 -7.12 -1.59 -1.04
C MET A 47 -7.48 -0.79 -2.29
N ILE A 48 -7.12 0.50 -2.34
CA ILE A 48 -7.45 1.40 -3.45
C ILE A 48 -6.34 1.46 -4.51
N ALA A 49 -5.20 0.82 -4.26
CA ALA A 49 -4.08 0.78 -5.18
C ALA A 49 -4.31 -0.29 -6.26
N GLN A 50 -4.33 0.13 -7.52
CA GLN A 50 -4.62 -0.72 -8.67
C GLN A 50 -3.41 -1.61 -9.01
N PRO A 51 -3.57 -2.94 -9.11
CA PRO A 51 -2.46 -3.83 -9.44
C PRO A 51 -1.98 -3.60 -10.88
N ILE A 52 -0.66 -3.52 -11.06
CA ILE A 52 -0.03 -3.45 -12.38
C ILE A 52 0.50 -4.85 -12.72
N PRO A 53 -0.04 -5.54 -13.74
CA PRO A 53 0.37 -6.89 -14.10
C PRO A 53 1.71 -6.87 -14.85
N PHE A 54 2.78 -6.54 -14.15
CA PHE A 54 4.12 -6.49 -14.72
C PHE A 54 5.05 -7.49 -14.03
N ARG A 55 5.33 -8.59 -14.73
CA ARG A 55 6.27 -9.65 -14.31
C ARG A 55 6.01 -10.21 -12.90
N ASN A 56 4.75 -10.20 -12.44
CA ASN A 56 4.37 -10.62 -11.08
C ASN A 56 5.18 -9.97 -9.95
N LYS A 57 5.69 -8.74 -10.16
CA LYS A 57 6.51 -8.03 -9.18
C LYS A 57 5.71 -7.32 -8.08
N GLY A 58 4.38 -7.45 -8.08
CA GLY A 58 3.52 -6.83 -7.07
C GLY A 58 3.40 -5.30 -7.18
N TYR A 59 3.72 -4.72 -8.34
CA TYR A 59 3.57 -3.28 -8.55
C TYR A 59 2.11 -2.85 -8.48
N ARG A 60 1.89 -1.65 -7.96
CA ARG A 60 0.57 -1.02 -7.89
C ARG A 60 0.65 0.44 -8.32
N ALA A 61 -0.38 0.90 -9.01
CA ALA A 61 -0.61 2.31 -9.31
C ALA A 61 -1.53 2.91 -8.25
N ILE A 62 -1.20 4.11 -7.80
CA ILE A 62 -2.00 4.84 -6.83
C ILE A 62 -1.90 6.35 -7.09
N ASN A 63 -2.97 7.08 -6.82
CA ASN A 63 -2.98 8.54 -6.90
C ASN A 63 -2.22 9.16 -5.72
N GLU A 64 -1.54 10.28 -5.95
CA GLU A 64 -0.78 10.99 -4.90
C GLU A 64 -1.64 11.36 -3.68
N THR A 65 -2.92 11.70 -3.90
CA THR A 65 -3.88 12.05 -2.83
C THR A 65 -4.21 10.89 -1.89
N ASN A 66 -3.90 9.65 -2.30
CA ASN A 66 -4.16 8.42 -1.56
C ASN A 66 -2.93 7.91 -0.79
N ILE A 67 -1.82 8.65 -0.86
CA ILE A 67 -0.62 8.41 -0.06
C ILE A 67 -0.82 9.11 1.28
N ILE A 68 -0.68 8.37 2.38
CA ILE A 68 -0.91 8.87 3.74
C ILE A 68 0.26 9.78 4.15
N CYS A 69 1.48 9.30 3.99
CA CYS A 69 2.69 10.06 4.31
C CYS A 69 3.92 9.47 3.64
N ARG A 70 4.99 10.29 3.58
CA ARG A 70 6.35 9.85 3.30
C ARG A 70 7.09 9.56 4.61
N ILE A 71 7.96 8.55 4.59
CA ILE A 71 8.83 8.19 5.70
C ILE A 71 10.15 8.96 5.52
N VAL A 72 10.36 9.99 6.34
CA VAL A 72 11.58 10.81 6.31
C VAL A 72 12.57 10.28 7.35
N LYS A 73 13.73 9.81 6.90
CA LYS A 73 14.84 9.50 7.82
C LYS A 73 15.47 10.81 8.29
N LYS A 74 15.66 10.93 9.61
CA LYS A 74 16.42 12.03 10.21
C LYS A 74 17.91 11.87 9.96
#